data_AF-A0A699U1M4-F1
#
_entry.id   AF-A0A699U1M4-F1
#
_cell.length_a   1.000
_cell.length_b   1.000
_cell.length_c   1.000
_cell.angle_alpha   90.00
_cell.angle_beta   90.00
_cell.angle_gamma   90.00
#
_symmetry.space_group_name_H-M   'P 1'
#
loop_
_entity.id
_entity.type
_entity.pdbx_description
1 polymer ?
#
loop_
_entity_poly.entity_id
_entity_poly.type
_entity_poly.pdbx_seq_one_letter_code
_entity_poly.pdbx_strand_id
1 'polypeptide(L)'
;AETRTVFIDHLNSPFGMTLVGNNFYVADTDRLLRFNYEPGETSIKGEPLKVTDLPGGTINHHWTKNVIASKDGSKLYVTVGSNSNVGENGLDAEEGRAAIWEVDAATGNHRIFASGLRNPNGMDWDPRTGKLWTAVNERDEIGSDLVPDYVTSVQDGAFYGWPFSYYGQHVDVRVSPQNPELVQKAIAPDFA
;
A
#
# COMPACT_ATOMS: atom_id res chain seq x y z
N ALA A 1 15.86 -17.91 -19.06
CA ALA A 1 16.61 -18.02 -17.80
C ALA A 1 17.17 -19.43 -17.70
N GLU A 2 18.45 -19.59 -17.36
CA GLU A 2 19.11 -20.91 -17.34
C GLU A 2 18.90 -21.67 -16.02
N THR A 3 18.30 -21.04 -15.00
CA THR A 3 17.97 -21.67 -13.71
C THR A 3 16.60 -21.19 -13.21
N ARG A 4 15.84 -22.08 -12.56
CA ARG A 4 14.60 -21.79 -11.84
C ARG A 4 14.69 -22.41 -10.44
N THR A 5 14.79 -21.58 -9.42
CA THR A 5 14.86 -22.00 -8.01
C THR A 5 13.85 -21.21 -7.19
N VAL A 6 13.36 -21.81 -6.11
CA VAL A 6 12.60 -21.08 -5.08
C VAL A 6 13.60 -20.24 -4.29
N PHE A 7 13.40 -18.92 -4.29
CA PHE A 7 14.30 -18.01 -3.58
C PHE A 7 14.02 -17.99 -2.08
N ILE A 8 12.74 -17.89 -1.69
CA ILE A 8 12.25 -18.00 -0.31
C ILE A 8 10.98 -18.86 -0.36
N ASP A 9 10.83 -19.80 0.57
CA ASP A 9 9.63 -20.62 0.72
C ASP A 9 8.78 -20.20 1.93
N HIS A 10 7.58 -20.79 2.08
CA HIS A 10 6.69 -20.59 3.23
C HIS A 10 6.24 -19.14 3.52
N LEU A 11 6.26 -18.27 2.51
CA LEU A 11 5.68 -16.92 2.56
C LEU A 11 4.15 -16.96 2.49
N ASN A 12 3.49 -15.95 3.06
CA ASN A 12 2.04 -15.83 3.06
C ASN A 12 1.55 -14.86 1.98
N SER A 13 1.28 -15.38 0.78
CA SER A 13 0.81 -14.60 -0.38
C SER A 13 1.66 -13.33 -0.61
N PRO A 14 2.99 -13.46 -0.82
CA PRO A 14 3.89 -12.33 -0.94
C PRO A 14 3.64 -11.55 -2.24
N PHE A 15 3.86 -10.24 -2.21
CA PHE A 15 3.76 -9.38 -3.40
C PHE A 15 4.96 -8.44 -3.56
N GLY A 16 5.10 -7.45 -2.68
CA GLY A 16 6.20 -6.49 -2.73
C GLY A 16 7.49 -7.01 -2.13
N MET A 17 8.61 -6.57 -2.67
CA MET A 17 9.93 -6.82 -2.09
C MET A 17 10.90 -5.67 -2.35
N THR A 18 11.82 -5.44 -1.43
CA THR A 18 12.88 -4.42 -1.60
C THR A 18 14.13 -4.81 -0.82
N LEU A 19 15.30 -4.35 -1.27
CA LEU A 19 16.59 -4.63 -0.64
C LEU A 19 17.20 -3.32 -0.10
N VAL A 20 17.56 -3.30 1.18
CA VAL A 20 18.29 -2.20 1.83
C VAL A 20 19.57 -2.73 2.44
N GLY A 21 20.71 -2.49 1.77
CA GLY A 21 21.97 -3.12 2.14
C GLY A 21 21.84 -4.65 2.04
N ASN A 22 21.99 -5.34 3.16
CA ASN A 22 21.82 -6.80 3.25
C ASN A 22 20.45 -7.20 3.81
N ASN A 23 19.54 -6.26 4.04
CA ASN A 23 18.20 -6.55 4.53
C ASN A 23 17.23 -6.66 3.35
N PHE A 24 16.78 -7.88 3.06
CA PHE A 24 15.77 -8.17 2.05
C PHE A 24 14.39 -8.19 2.69
N TYR A 25 13.54 -7.26 2.31
CA TYR A 25 12.19 -7.12 2.85
C TYR A 25 11.18 -7.75 1.90
N VAL A 26 10.21 -8.46 2.45
CA VAL A 26 9.09 -9.04 1.71
C VAL A 26 7.80 -8.66 2.43
N ALA A 27 6.87 -8.07 1.68
CA ALA A 27 5.53 -7.80 2.16
C ALA A 27 4.64 -9.02 1.88
N ASP A 28 4.42 -9.80 2.93
CA ASP A 28 3.36 -10.79 2.98
C ASP A 28 2.01 -10.07 3.11
N THR A 29 0.93 -10.79 2.83
CA THR A 29 -0.41 -10.20 2.89
C THR A 29 -0.80 -9.69 4.28
N ASP A 30 -0.22 -10.22 5.35
CA ASP A 30 -0.56 -9.95 6.75
C ASP A 30 0.58 -9.33 7.56
N ARG A 31 1.78 -9.19 6.99
CA ARG A 31 2.97 -8.69 7.70
C ARG A 31 4.09 -8.29 6.77
N LEU A 32 4.99 -7.45 7.27
CA LEU A 32 6.26 -7.15 6.64
C LEU A 32 7.36 -7.99 7.29
N LEU A 33 8.08 -8.75 6.47
CA LEU A 33 9.19 -9.61 6.88
C LEU A 33 10.53 -9.03 6.42
N ARG A 34 11.59 -9.34 7.17
CA ARG A 34 12.97 -9.03 6.83
C ARG A 34 13.82 -10.29 6.91
N PHE A 35 14.63 -10.49 5.88
CA PHE A 35 15.62 -11.55 5.76
C PHE A 35 17.01 -10.93 5.64
N ASN A 36 18.02 -11.65 6.11
CA ASN A 36 19.40 -11.34 5.74
C ASN A 36 19.66 -11.89 4.33
N TYR A 37 20.28 -11.07 3.48
CA TYR A 37 20.66 -11.41 2.12
C TYR A 37 22.15 -11.13 1.92
N GLU A 38 22.86 -12.10 1.37
CA GLU A 38 24.21 -11.92 0.88
C GLU A 38 24.22 -11.82 -0.66
N PRO A 39 24.96 -10.84 -1.25
CA PRO A 39 25.04 -10.69 -2.69
C PRO A 39 25.45 -12.00 -3.39
N GLY A 40 24.61 -12.42 -4.34
CA GLY A 40 24.83 -13.66 -5.10
C GLY A 40 24.14 -14.89 -4.53
N GLU A 41 23.48 -14.81 -3.37
CA GLU A 41 22.60 -15.88 -2.91
C GLU A 41 21.49 -16.14 -3.93
N THR A 42 21.23 -17.43 -4.18
CA THR A 42 20.14 -17.90 -5.06
C THR A 42 18.98 -18.53 -4.27
N SER A 43 19.08 -18.54 -2.95
CA SER A 43 18.04 -18.95 -2.01
C SER A 43 18.36 -18.41 -0.62
N ILE A 44 17.34 -17.99 0.13
CA ILE A 44 17.44 -17.64 1.55
C ILE A 44 16.68 -18.71 2.34
N LYS A 45 17.37 -19.31 3.33
CA LYS A 45 16.81 -20.37 4.20
C LYS A 45 16.71 -19.97 5.67
N GLY A 46 17.15 -18.76 6.00
CA GLY A 46 17.07 -18.24 7.36
C GLY A 46 15.64 -17.86 7.73
N GLU A 47 15.31 -18.03 9.01
CA GLU A 47 14.04 -17.55 9.56
C GLU A 47 13.93 -16.01 9.41
N PRO A 48 12.78 -15.49 8.98
CA PRO A 48 12.58 -14.06 8.89
C PRO A 48 12.49 -13.42 10.27
N LEU A 49 12.92 -12.16 10.34
CA LEU A 49 12.46 -11.25 11.39
C LEU A 49 11.15 -10.59 10.93
N LYS A 50 10.09 -10.70 11.74
CA LYS A 50 8.88 -9.91 11.53
C LYS A 50 9.15 -8.45 11.88
N VAL A 51 8.96 -7.56 10.93
CA VAL A 51 9.14 -6.10 11.09
C VAL A 51 7.91 -5.49 11.74
N THR A 52 6.74 -5.71 11.13
CA THR A 52 5.44 -5.27 11.67
C THR A 52 4.33 -6.15 11.12
N ASP A 53 3.25 -6.26 11.88
CA ASP A 53 1.98 -6.76 11.34
C ASP A 53 1.40 -5.72 10.37
N LEU A 54 0.73 -6.19 9.31
CA LEU A 54 0.00 -5.38 8.35
C LEU A 54 -1.49 -5.75 8.42
N PRO A 55 -2.40 -4.86 7.99
CA PRO A 55 -3.81 -5.20 7.91
C PRO A 55 -4.03 -6.43 7.01
N GLY A 56 -4.35 -7.54 7.66
CA GLY A 56 -4.80 -8.79 7.08
C GLY A 56 -6.18 -9.14 7.65
N GLY A 57 -6.43 -10.43 7.90
CA GLY A 57 -7.62 -10.90 8.60
C GLY A 57 -8.59 -11.69 7.72
N THR A 58 -9.80 -11.90 8.25
CA THR A 58 -10.84 -12.72 7.60
C THR A 58 -11.30 -12.15 6.27
N ILE A 59 -11.42 -10.82 6.19
CA ILE A 59 -11.65 -10.10 4.94
C ILE A 59 -10.31 -9.52 4.51
N ASN A 60 -9.87 -9.90 3.33
CA ASN A 60 -8.59 -9.48 2.77
C ASN A 60 -8.72 -9.36 1.25
N HIS A 61 -9.56 -8.42 0.82
CA HIS A 61 -9.99 -8.29 -0.58
C HIS A 61 -8.81 -7.85 -1.46
N HIS A 62 -8.24 -6.67 -1.19
CA HIS A 62 -6.96 -6.25 -1.77
C HIS A 62 -5.80 -6.79 -0.93
N TRP A 63 -5.53 -8.08 -1.08
CA TRP A 63 -4.51 -8.80 -0.31
C TRP A 63 -3.08 -8.41 -0.67
N THR A 64 -2.82 -7.91 -1.88
CA THR A 64 -1.49 -7.46 -2.29
C THR A 64 -0.97 -6.34 -1.39
N LYS A 65 0.32 -6.41 -1.04
CA LYS A 65 1.05 -5.39 -0.28
C LYS A 65 2.36 -5.14 -1.00
N ASN A 66 2.57 -3.94 -1.53
CA ASN A 66 3.84 -3.55 -2.12
C ASN A 66 4.74 -2.91 -1.06
N VAL A 67 6.06 -2.92 -1.25
CA VAL A 67 7.00 -2.25 -0.36
C VAL A 67 8.19 -1.66 -1.13
N ILE A 68 8.50 -0.39 -0.87
CA ILE A 68 9.73 0.27 -1.34
C ILE A 68 10.46 0.92 -0.16
N ALA A 69 11.76 1.12 -0.29
CA ALA A 69 12.55 1.84 0.70
C ALA A 69 12.64 3.33 0.36
N SER A 70 12.74 4.16 1.40
CA SER A 70 13.29 5.51 1.29
C SER A 70 14.73 5.48 0.75
N LYS A 71 15.20 6.59 0.20
CA LYS A 71 16.54 6.69 -0.40
C LYS A 71 17.68 6.32 0.55
N ASP A 72 17.54 6.61 1.85
CA ASP A 72 18.53 6.27 2.87
C ASP A 72 18.27 4.90 3.54
N GLY A 73 17.16 4.24 3.19
CA GLY A 73 16.77 2.94 3.73
C GLY A 73 16.25 2.96 5.17
N SER A 74 16.12 4.13 5.79
CA SER A 74 15.67 4.24 7.19
C SER A 74 14.17 3.98 7.35
N LYS A 75 13.39 4.30 6.31
CA LYS A 75 11.94 4.07 6.21
C LYS A 75 11.59 3.15 5.07
N LEU A 76 10.52 2.38 5.25
CA LEU A 76 9.86 1.55 4.25
C LEU A 76 8.44 2.07 4.04
N TYR A 77 8.00 2.11 2.78
CA TYR A 77 6.65 2.53 2.41
C TYR A 77 5.89 1.30 1.94
N VAL A 78 4.80 0.97 2.60
CA VAL A 78 4.02 -0.25 2.35
C VAL A 78 2.61 0.11 1.92
N THR A 79 2.13 -0.50 0.84
CA THR A 79 0.76 -0.26 0.38
C THR A 79 -0.21 -1.19 1.06
N VAL A 80 -1.40 -0.68 1.41
CA VAL A 80 -2.48 -1.45 2.01
C VAL A 80 -3.78 -1.07 1.31
N GLY A 81 -4.27 -1.95 0.43
CA GLY A 81 -5.54 -1.75 -0.24
C GLY A 81 -6.76 -1.98 0.66
N SER A 82 -7.90 -1.44 0.25
CA SER A 82 -9.20 -1.58 0.92
C SER A 82 -9.68 -3.03 0.99
N ASN A 83 -10.63 -3.29 1.88
CA ASN A 83 -11.38 -4.53 1.96
C ASN A 83 -12.70 -4.49 1.19
N SER A 84 -13.09 -3.33 0.68
CA SER A 84 -14.37 -3.10 0.01
C SER A 84 -14.18 -2.36 -1.31
N ASN A 85 -15.18 -2.44 -2.18
CA ASN A 85 -15.29 -1.56 -3.33
C ASN A 85 -15.49 -0.09 -2.88
N VAL A 86 -16.48 0.13 -2.01
CA VAL A 86 -16.96 1.43 -1.53
C VAL A 86 -17.39 1.42 -0.05
N GLY A 87 -16.73 0.59 0.76
CA GLY A 87 -16.99 0.47 2.20
C GLY A 87 -18.17 -0.43 2.59
N GLU A 88 -18.68 -1.23 1.64
CA GLU A 88 -19.83 -2.12 1.86
C GLU A 88 -19.57 -3.26 2.86
N ASN A 89 -18.30 -3.60 3.15
CA ASN A 89 -17.97 -4.54 4.22
C ASN A 89 -17.90 -3.89 5.62
N GLY A 90 -18.29 -2.61 5.72
CA GLY A 90 -18.27 -1.81 6.95
C GLY A 90 -16.95 -1.05 7.10
N LEU A 91 -17.05 0.20 7.58
CA LEU A 91 -15.88 1.08 7.71
C LEU A 91 -14.84 0.57 8.72
N ASP A 92 -15.28 -0.22 9.71
CA ASP A 92 -14.37 -0.86 10.66
C ASP A 92 -13.44 -1.89 9.98
N ALA A 93 -13.90 -2.53 8.90
CA ALA A 93 -13.07 -3.45 8.11
C ALA A 93 -11.99 -2.73 7.29
N GLU A 94 -12.03 -1.40 7.23
CA GLU A 94 -11.11 -0.53 6.49
C GLU A 94 -10.07 0.14 7.40
N GLU A 95 -10.04 -0.18 8.69
CA GLU A 95 -9.06 0.37 9.63
C GLU A 95 -7.62 0.09 9.13
N GLY A 96 -6.84 1.15 8.97
CA GLY A 96 -5.47 1.08 8.46
C GLY A 96 -5.35 0.72 6.97
N ARG A 97 -6.45 0.63 6.23
CA ARG A 97 -6.49 0.27 4.80
C ARG A 97 -6.74 1.48 3.91
N ALA A 98 -6.73 1.22 2.60
CA ALA A 98 -6.78 2.23 1.55
C ALA A 98 -5.72 3.32 1.75
N ALA A 99 -4.49 2.89 2.02
CA ALA A 99 -3.43 3.73 2.55
C ALA A 99 -2.05 3.27 2.09
N ILE A 100 -1.10 4.20 2.23
CA ILE A 100 0.33 3.92 2.23
C ILE A 100 0.83 4.13 3.67
N TRP A 101 1.49 3.12 4.22
CA TRP A 101 2.12 3.17 5.53
C TRP A 101 3.58 3.57 5.40
N GLU A 102 4.07 4.40 6.31
CA GLU A 102 5.51 4.62 6.53
C GLU A 102 5.93 3.81 7.76
N VAL A 103 6.88 2.90 7.58
CA VAL A 103 7.39 1.98 8.59
C VAL A 103 8.86 2.30 8.84
N ASP A 104 9.25 2.45 10.10
CA ASP A 104 10.64 2.55 10.50
C ASP A 104 11.35 1.19 10.33
N ALA A 105 12.38 1.15 9.48
CA ALA A 105 13.01 -0.11 9.07
C ALA A 105 13.75 -0.83 10.21
N ALA A 106 14.14 -0.10 11.26
CA ALA A 106 14.88 -0.63 12.40
C ALA A 106 13.95 -1.12 13.52
N THR A 107 12.88 -0.37 13.79
CA THR A 107 12.00 -0.61 14.94
C THR A 107 10.67 -1.25 14.57
N GLY A 108 10.24 -1.18 13.32
CA GLY A 108 8.91 -1.63 12.88
C GLY A 108 7.76 -0.69 13.25
N ASN A 109 8.03 0.39 13.99
CA ASN A 109 7.04 1.42 14.28
C ASN A 109 6.53 2.04 12.99
N HIS A 110 5.23 2.30 12.91
CA HIS A 110 4.60 2.76 11.67
C HIS A 110 3.55 3.83 11.91
N ARG A 111 3.20 4.51 10.81
CA ARG A 111 2.07 5.44 10.71
C ARG A 111 1.47 5.38 9.31
N ILE A 112 0.26 5.89 9.17
CA ILE A 112 -0.31 6.19 7.85
C ILE A 112 0.44 7.40 7.28
N PHE A 113 1.08 7.22 6.12
CA PHE A 113 1.72 8.29 5.37
C PHE A 113 0.68 9.07 4.53
N ALA A 114 -0.21 8.35 3.85
CA ALA A 114 -1.34 8.92 3.13
C ALA A 114 -2.49 7.92 3.09
N SER A 115 -3.73 8.41 3.01
CA SER A 115 -4.95 7.58 3.04
C SER A 115 -5.95 7.99 1.96
N GLY A 116 -7.04 7.24 1.86
CA GLY A 116 -8.07 7.46 0.83
C GLY A 116 -7.62 7.05 -0.57
N LEU A 117 -6.64 6.16 -0.65
CA LEU A 117 -6.13 5.54 -1.87
C LEU A 117 -6.72 4.12 -1.92
N ARG A 118 -7.78 3.84 -2.70
CA ARG A 118 -8.51 2.55 -2.62
C ARG A 118 -7.58 1.34 -2.68
N ASN A 119 -6.74 1.26 -3.70
CA ASN A 119 -5.76 0.20 -3.84
C ASN A 119 -4.46 0.70 -4.51
N PRO A 120 -3.52 1.30 -3.74
CA PRO A 120 -2.28 1.84 -4.28
C PRO A 120 -1.30 0.71 -4.59
N ASN A 121 -1.41 0.06 -5.75
CA ASN A 121 -0.66 -1.18 -6.02
C ASN A 121 0.83 -0.92 -6.36
N GLY A 122 1.12 0.14 -7.10
CA GLY A 122 2.47 0.47 -7.57
C GLY A 122 2.97 1.75 -6.93
N MET A 123 4.21 1.76 -6.43
CA MET A 123 4.87 2.95 -5.91
C MET A 123 6.29 3.07 -6.42
N ASP A 124 6.76 4.32 -6.62
CA ASP A 124 8.17 4.60 -6.84
C ASP A 124 8.51 6.07 -6.47
N TRP A 125 9.79 6.36 -6.30
CA TRP A 125 10.29 7.71 -6.09
C TRP A 125 10.68 8.36 -7.42
N ASP A 126 10.23 9.59 -7.69
CA ASP A 126 10.84 10.38 -8.77
C ASP A 126 12.29 10.73 -8.36
N PRO A 127 13.31 10.23 -9.07
CA PRO A 127 14.71 10.41 -8.67
C PRO A 127 15.18 11.87 -8.79
N ARG A 128 14.45 12.72 -9.51
CA ARG A 128 14.78 14.15 -9.72
C ARG A 128 14.16 15.03 -8.64
N THR A 129 12.93 14.73 -8.22
CA THR A 129 12.19 15.57 -7.27
C THR A 129 12.12 14.97 -5.87
N GLY A 130 12.40 13.68 -5.70
CA GLY A 130 12.24 12.95 -4.44
C GLY A 130 10.79 12.76 -4.01
N LYS A 131 9.81 12.96 -4.90
CA LYS A 131 8.40 12.77 -4.59
C LYS A 131 8.05 11.29 -4.69
N LEU A 132 7.27 10.78 -3.74
CA LEU A 132 6.64 9.47 -3.85
C LEU A 132 5.52 9.56 -4.89
N TRP A 133 5.42 8.58 -5.77
CA TRP A 133 4.32 8.42 -6.71
C TRP A 133 3.64 7.08 -6.48
N THR A 134 2.33 7.03 -6.73
CA THR A 134 1.57 5.78 -6.69
C THR A 134 0.58 5.69 -7.84
N ALA A 135 0.36 4.48 -8.34
CA ALA A 135 -0.78 4.13 -9.18
C ALA A 135 -1.86 3.49 -8.30
N VAL A 136 -3.12 3.91 -8.47
CA VAL A 136 -4.26 3.48 -7.65
C VAL A 136 -5.34 2.89 -8.54
N ASN A 137 -5.77 1.67 -8.21
CA ASN A 137 -6.98 1.10 -8.78
C ASN A 137 -8.19 1.61 -8.02
N GLU A 138 -9.08 2.30 -8.72
CA GLU A 138 -10.28 2.92 -8.17
C GLU A 138 -11.47 1.96 -8.16
N ARG A 139 -12.61 2.47 -7.70
CA ARG A 139 -13.87 1.73 -7.50
C ARG A 139 -14.39 1.10 -8.78
N ASP A 140 -15.09 0.00 -8.58
CA ASP A 140 -15.78 -0.77 -9.60
C ASP A 140 -17.29 -0.41 -9.63
N GLU A 141 -17.98 -0.95 -10.65
CA GLU A 141 -19.45 -1.08 -10.71
C GLU A 141 -20.28 0.22 -10.81
N ILE A 142 -19.74 1.28 -11.42
CA ILE A 142 -20.51 2.51 -11.74
C ILE A 142 -20.68 2.78 -13.25
N GLY A 143 -20.47 1.75 -14.08
CA GLY A 143 -20.80 1.78 -15.50
C GLY A 143 -20.06 2.88 -16.26
N SER A 144 -20.77 3.67 -17.07
CA SER A 144 -20.17 4.77 -17.86
C SER A 144 -19.69 5.95 -16.99
N ASP A 145 -20.09 5.99 -15.72
CA ASP A 145 -19.66 7.00 -14.75
C ASP A 145 -18.44 6.51 -13.95
N LEU A 146 -17.74 5.47 -14.43
CA LEU A 146 -16.54 4.90 -13.80
C LEU A 146 -15.48 5.97 -13.61
N VAL A 147 -15.06 6.10 -12.35
CA VAL A 147 -13.94 6.96 -12.01
C VAL A 147 -12.68 6.33 -12.57
N PRO A 148 -11.82 7.12 -13.21
CA PRO A 148 -10.57 6.61 -13.74
C PRO A 148 -9.67 6.12 -12.61
N ASP A 149 -8.98 5.01 -12.86
CA ASP A 149 -7.72 4.72 -12.16
C ASP A 149 -6.78 5.92 -12.32
N TYR A 150 -5.93 6.17 -11.33
CA TYR A 150 -5.09 7.36 -11.34
C TYR A 150 -3.65 7.10 -10.95
N VAL A 151 -2.78 8.03 -11.35
CA VAL A 151 -1.40 8.13 -10.89
C VAL A 151 -1.23 9.50 -10.23
N THR A 152 -0.67 9.53 -9.03
CA THR A 152 -0.51 10.77 -8.28
C THR A 152 0.80 10.79 -7.50
N SER A 153 1.37 11.99 -7.34
CA SER A 153 2.37 12.23 -6.32
C SER A 153 1.69 12.20 -4.95
N VAL A 154 2.28 11.45 -4.03
CA VAL A 154 1.74 11.23 -2.69
C VAL A 154 2.30 12.29 -1.75
N GLN A 155 1.41 12.88 -0.95
CA GLN A 155 1.72 13.94 -0.01
C GLN A 155 1.54 13.41 1.40
N ASP A 156 2.50 13.71 2.28
CA ASP A 156 2.45 13.29 3.68
C ASP A 156 1.21 13.87 4.39
N GLY A 157 0.43 12.99 5.00
CA GLY A 157 -0.80 13.31 5.73
C GLY A 157 -2.01 13.59 4.84
N ALA A 158 -1.89 13.47 3.51
CA ALA A 158 -2.99 13.73 2.60
C ALA A 158 -4.04 12.61 2.56
N PHE A 159 -5.26 13.01 2.23
CA PHE A 159 -6.40 12.14 2.01
C PHE A 159 -6.88 12.26 0.55
N TYR A 160 -6.96 11.14 -0.18
CA TYR A 160 -7.29 11.10 -1.62
C TYR A 160 -8.75 10.76 -1.91
N GLY A 161 -9.58 10.74 -0.87
CA GLY A 161 -11.03 10.75 -1.00
C GLY A 161 -11.73 9.44 -0.67
N TRP A 162 -11.13 8.28 -0.97
CA TRP A 162 -11.78 7.00 -0.75
C TRP A 162 -12.05 6.74 0.77
N PRO A 163 -13.21 6.19 1.17
CA PRO A 163 -14.33 5.81 0.32
C PRO A 163 -15.30 6.97 0.07
N PHE A 164 -15.27 8.03 0.88
CA PHE A 164 -16.32 9.07 0.94
C PHE A 164 -16.42 9.95 -0.31
N SER A 165 -15.36 10.04 -1.09
CA SER A 165 -15.29 10.90 -2.28
C SER A 165 -14.31 10.37 -3.31
N TYR A 166 -14.39 10.92 -4.52
CA TYR A 166 -13.50 10.61 -5.64
C TYR A 166 -13.02 11.90 -6.27
N TYR A 167 -11.83 11.82 -6.88
CA TYR A 167 -11.27 12.90 -7.69
C TYR A 167 -11.30 14.27 -6.96
N GLY A 168 -10.95 14.26 -5.67
CA GLY A 168 -11.14 15.38 -4.77
C GLY A 168 -12.48 15.30 -4.04
N GLN A 169 -13.26 16.38 -4.04
CA GLN A 169 -14.42 16.54 -3.15
C GLN A 169 -15.74 16.02 -3.75
N HIS A 170 -15.70 15.18 -4.79
CA HIS A 170 -16.92 14.60 -5.37
C HIS A 170 -17.45 13.51 -4.45
N VAL A 171 -18.52 13.81 -3.72
CA VAL A 171 -19.14 12.90 -2.74
C VAL A 171 -19.56 11.59 -3.40
N ASP A 172 -19.19 10.46 -2.79
CA ASP A 172 -19.78 9.16 -3.10
C ASP A 172 -20.97 8.90 -2.19
N VAL A 173 -22.17 9.10 -2.74
CA VAL A 173 -23.43 8.96 -2.02
C VAL A 173 -23.77 7.52 -1.61
N ARG A 174 -23.01 6.52 -2.09
CA ARG A 174 -23.22 5.10 -1.77
C ARG A 174 -22.66 4.72 -0.39
N VAL A 175 -21.71 5.49 0.12
CA VAL A 175 -21.07 5.21 1.41
C VAL A 175 -21.99 5.59 2.57
N SER A 176 -22.06 4.75 3.60
CA SER A 176 -22.82 5.05 4.81
C SER A 176 -22.09 4.52 6.06
N PRO A 177 -21.91 5.33 7.12
CA PRO A 177 -22.27 6.75 7.20
C PRO A 177 -21.37 7.63 6.32
N GLN A 178 -21.86 8.81 5.97
CA GLN A 178 -21.08 9.84 5.27
C GLN A 178 -20.10 10.54 6.22
N ASN A 179 -19.01 11.12 5.67
CA ASN A 179 -18.06 11.93 6.42
C ASN A 179 -17.71 13.23 5.69
N PRO A 180 -18.53 14.29 5.83
CA PRO A 180 -18.33 15.55 5.13
C PRO A 180 -16.99 16.25 5.45
N GLU A 181 -16.45 16.04 6.65
CA GLU A 181 -15.17 16.64 7.05
C GLU A 181 -13.99 16.02 6.30
N LEU A 182 -13.99 14.70 6.09
CA LEU A 182 -12.98 14.04 5.27
C LEU A 182 -13.14 14.40 3.79
N VAL A 183 -14.36 14.49 3.28
CA VAL A 183 -14.61 14.96 1.90
C VAL A 183 -14.00 16.34 1.69
N GLN A 184 -14.17 17.28 2.61
CA GLN A 184 -13.59 18.63 2.49
C GLN A 184 -12.05 18.62 2.46
N LYS A 185 -11.41 17.63 3.10
CA LYS A 185 -9.94 17.46 3.09
C LYS A 185 -9.42 16.69 1.88
N ALA A 186 -10.30 16.07 1.10
CA ALA A 186 -9.91 15.26 -0.04
C ALA A 186 -9.23 16.10 -1.12
N ILE A 187 -8.08 15.65 -1.59
CA ILE A 187 -7.36 16.26 -2.71
C ILE A 187 -7.54 15.42 -3.97
N ALA A 188 -7.60 16.10 -5.12
CA ALA A 188 -7.66 15.42 -6.41
C ALA A 188 -6.29 14.82 -6.77
N PRO A 189 -6.26 13.64 -7.41
CA PRO A 189 -5.01 13.07 -7.91
C PRO A 189 -4.45 13.87 -9.08
N ASP A 190 -3.14 13.76 -9.33
CA ASP A 190 -2.47 14.53 -10.39
C ASP A 190 -2.89 14.13 -11.81
N PHE A 191 -3.11 12.84 -12.08
CA PHE A 191 -3.43 12.31 -13.41
C PHE A 191 -4.41 11.15 -13.36
N ALA A 192 -5.33 11.09 -14.32
CA ALA A 192 -6.32 10.05 -14.53
C ALA A 192 -6.50 9.76 -16.02
#